data_AF-A0A1Q9CUZ1-F1
#
_entry.id   AF-A0A1Q9CUZ1-F1
#
_cell.length_a   1.000
_cell.length_b   1.000
_cell.length_c   1.000
_cell.angle_alpha   90.00
_cell.angle_beta   90.00
_cell.angle_gamma   90.00
#
_symmetry.space_group_name_H-M   'P 1'
#
loop_
_entity.id
_entity.type
_entity.pdbx_description
1 polymer ?
#
loop_
_entity_poly.entity_id
_entity_poly.type
_entity_poly.pdbx_seq_one_letter_code
_entity_poly.pdbx_strand_id
1 'polypeptide(L)'
;MAGKRQISESQLEEHLAWYLTSRPTPIGRLEAEFGHEQCPEKQYSRLHELRRSRVGAADSTNSIDLGQLIDYLEAELYDKDLKERAEAYEDAVRSGRAIPEFTLYSYQLEGQAALDAYVSQIVAAVRDFPFLQLAGGRAAGSWIRDELVAPVFDGHWDFYSNRKINNGFDLNEFYLLLDGENMLIQRLRYARKTLQM
;
A
#
# COMPACT_ATOMS: atom_id res chain seq x y z
N MET A 1 -14.62 -39.13 -17.23
CA MET A 1 -14.68 -37.68 -17.53
C MET A 1 -14.93 -36.96 -16.22
N ALA A 2 -13.90 -36.35 -15.63
CA ALA A 2 -14.03 -35.61 -14.37
C ALA A 2 -14.51 -34.19 -14.68
N GLY A 3 -15.65 -33.80 -14.10
CA GLY A 3 -16.19 -32.44 -14.25
C GLY A 3 -15.22 -31.42 -13.67
N LYS A 4 -14.87 -30.39 -14.46
CA LYS A 4 -14.11 -29.23 -13.99
C LYS A 4 -14.91 -28.55 -12.89
N ARG A 5 -14.50 -28.69 -11.64
CA ARG A 5 -15.09 -27.95 -10.51
C ARG A 5 -14.66 -26.48 -10.64
N GLN A 6 -15.64 -25.58 -10.73
CA GLN A 6 -15.39 -24.14 -10.62
C GLN A 6 -15.25 -23.78 -9.14
N ILE A 7 -14.20 -23.06 -8.80
CA ILE A 7 -14.02 -22.45 -7.47
C ILE A 7 -15.00 -21.29 -7.33
N SER A 8 -15.68 -21.20 -6.18
CA SER A 8 -16.56 -20.06 -5.89
C SER A 8 -15.72 -18.81 -5.60
N GLU A 9 -16.31 -17.62 -5.78
CA GLU A 9 -15.64 -16.34 -5.52
C GLU A 9 -15.12 -16.25 -4.07
N SER A 10 -15.87 -16.80 -3.09
CA SER A 10 -15.42 -16.85 -1.69
C SER A 10 -14.23 -17.79 -1.47
N GLN A 11 -14.16 -18.90 -2.20
CA GLN A 11 -13.02 -19.84 -2.14
C GLN A 11 -11.77 -19.24 -2.78
N LEU A 12 -11.95 -18.39 -3.80
CA LEU A 12 -10.88 -17.65 -4.43
C LEU A 12 -10.30 -16.60 -3.48
N GLU A 13 -11.16 -15.82 -2.80
CA GLU A 13 -10.74 -14.81 -1.83
C GLU A 13 -10.04 -15.41 -0.62
N GLU A 14 -10.57 -16.52 -0.07
CA GLU A 14 -9.94 -17.25 1.03
C GLU A 14 -8.56 -17.79 0.63
N HIS A 15 -8.40 -18.28 -0.61
CA HIS A 15 -7.09 -18.72 -1.12
C HIS A 15 -6.13 -17.58 -1.43
N LEU A 16 -6.61 -16.43 -1.91
CA LEU A 16 -5.75 -15.25 -2.14
C LEU A 16 -5.31 -14.60 -0.82
N ALA A 17 -6.14 -14.66 0.23
CA ALA A 17 -5.77 -14.23 1.57
C ALA A 17 -4.56 -15.01 2.11
N TRP A 18 -4.41 -16.30 1.75
CA TRP A 18 -3.24 -17.09 2.11
C TRP A 18 -1.93 -16.57 1.48
N TYR A 19 -1.97 -16.06 0.24
CA TYR A 19 -0.80 -15.48 -0.43
C TYR A 19 -0.38 -14.11 0.13
N LEU A 20 -1.22 -13.50 0.98
CA LEU A 20 -0.94 -12.26 1.72
C LEU A 20 -0.47 -12.55 3.15
N THR A 21 -0.33 -13.81 3.55
CA THR A 21 0.17 -14.21 4.88
C THR A 21 1.55 -14.89 4.80
N SER A 22 2.32 -14.81 5.89
CA SER A 22 3.75 -15.13 6.00
C SER A 22 4.15 -16.61 5.80
N ARG A 23 3.25 -17.46 5.32
CA ARG A 23 3.51 -18.88 5.01
C ARG A 23 2.89 -19.25 3.66
N PRO A 24 3.59 -19.01 2.54
CA PRO A 24 3.09 -19.40 1.23
C PRO A 24 3.00 -20.92 1.15
N THR A 25 1.85 -21.45 0.72
CA THR A 25 1.77 -22.85 0.26
C THR A 25 2.78 -23.04 -0.87
N PRO A 26 3.47 -24.20 -0.93
CA PRO A 26 4.43 -24.46 -2.00
C PRO A 26 3.77 -24.30 -3.37
N ILE A 27 4.41 -23.50 -4.21
CA ILE A 27 4.08 -23.30 -5.62
C ILE A 27 3.78 -24.66 -6.26
N GLY A 28 2.64 -24.82 -6.93
CA GLY A 28 2.30 -26.02 -7.69
C GLY A 28 1.04 -26.79 -7.26
N ARG A 29 0.47 -26.54 -6.07
CA ARG A 29 -0.72 -27.31 -5.62
C ARG A 29 -2.00 -26.92 -6.37
N LEU A 30 -2.20 -25.64 -6.65
CA LEU A 30 -3.35 -25.13 -7.40
C LEU A 30 -3.28 -25.51 -8.89
N GLU A 31 -2.07 -25.46 -9.47
CA GLU A 31 -1.82 -25.89 -10.85
C GLU A 31 -2.01 -27.40 -11.03
N ALA A 32 -1.68 -28.19 -10.00
CA ALA A 32 -1.89 -29.63 -9.98
C ALA A 32 -3.37 -30.03 -9.75
N GLU A 33 -4.09 -29.34 -8.85
CA GLU A 33 -5.48 -29.70 -8.51
C GLU A 33 -6.52 -29.08 -9.47
N PHE A 34 -6.26 -27.89 -10.03
CA PHE A 34 -7.25 -27.12 -10.80
C PHE A 34 -6.75 -26.64 -12.18
N GLY A 35 -5.50 -26.93 -12.52
CA GLY A 35 -4.90 -26.62 -13.82
C GLY A 35 -4.24 -25.25 -13.88
N HIS A 36 -3.36 -25.08 -14.88
CA HIS A 36 -2.47 -23.92 -15.01
C HIS A 36 -3.19 -22.57 -15.22
N GLU A 37 -4.47 -22.59 -15.60
CA GLU A 37 -5.32 -21.39 -15.71
C GLU A 37 -5.73 -20.82 -14.35
N GLN A 38 -5.57 -21.59 -13.28
CA GLN A 38 -5.85 -21.21 -11.90
C GLN A 38 -4.57 -20.82 -11.14
N CYS A 39 -3.45 -20.63 -11.85
CA CYS A 39 -2.25 -20.12 -11.19
C CYS A 39 -2.48 -18.66 -10.72
N PRO A 40 -1.80 -18.24 -9.65
CA PRO A 40 -2.02 -16.92 -9.03
C PRO A 40 -1.89 -15.76 -10.02
N GLU A 41 -0.91 -15.82 -10.93
CA GLU A 41 -0.68 -14.80 -11.95
C GLU A 41 -1.85 -14.66 -12.94
N LYS A 42 -2.45 -15.79 -13.36
CA LYS A 42 -3.62 -15.83 -14.26
C LYS A 42 -4.88 -15.37 -13.54
N GLN A 43 -5.08 -15.78 -12.28
CA GLN A 43 -6.22 -15.33 -11.47
C GLN A 43 -6.14 -13.84 -11.17
N TYR A 44 -4.95 -13.32 -10.86
CA TYR A 44 -4.69 -11.90 -10.66
C TYR A 44 -4.99 -11.09 -11.93
N SER A 45 -4.51 -11.55 -13.09
CA SER A 45 -4.81 -10.93 -14.39
C SER A 45 -6.31 -10.91 -14.69
N ARG A 46 -7.02 -11.99 -14.38
CA ARG A 46 -8.48 -12.12 -14.59
C ARG A 46 -9.29 -11.23 -13.66
N LEU A 47 -8.90 -11.11 -12.39
CA LEU A 47 -9.49 -10.14 -11.45
C LEU A 47 -9.28 -8.71 -11.95
N HIS A 48 -8.10 -8.41 -12.50
CA HIS A 48 -7.80 -7.11 -13.08
C HIS A 48 -8.64 -6.82 -14.33
N GLU A 49 -8.87 -7.81 -15.19
CA GLU A 49 -9.74 -7.70 -16.37
C GLU A 49 -11.22 -7.56 -15.99
N LEU A 50 -11.71 -8.31 -15.00
CA LEU A 50 -13.06 -8.17 -14.46
C LEU A 50 -13.28 -6.79 -13.83
N ARG A 51 -12.30 -6.29 -13.06
CA ARG A 51 -12.34 -4.92 -12.53
C ARG A 51 -12.30 -3.87 -13.66
N ARG A 52 -11.52 -4.08 -14.72
CA ARG A 52 -11.54 -3.20 -15.92
C ARG A 52 -12.89 -3.20 -16.62
N SER A 53 -13.56 -4.35 -16.74
CA SER A 53 -14.88 -4.46 -17.37
C SER A 53 -16.01 -3.80 -16.55
N ARG A 54 -15.92 -3.81 -15.20
CA ARG A 54 -16.84 -3.05 -14.34
C ARG A 54 -16.62 -1.54 -14.39
N VAL A 55 -15.42 -1.08 -14.77
CA VAL A 55 -15.07 0.34 -14.90
C VAL A 55 -15.40 0.92 -16.28
N GLY A 56 -15.80 0.09 -17.26
CA GLY A 56 -16.26 0.54 -18.59
C GLY A 56 -17.67 1.14 -18.62
N ALA A 57 -18.42 1.10 -17.52
CA ALA A 57 -19.78 1.62 -17.39
C ALA A 57 -19.97 2.49 -16.14
N ALA A 58 -18.91 3.17 -15.67
CA ALA A 58 -19.02 4.12 -14.59
C ALA A 58 -19.39 5.50 -15.16
N ASP A 59 -20.70 5.74 -15.19
CA ASP A 59 -21.29 7.07 -15.25
C ASP A 59 -20.59 8.03 -14.27
N SER A 60 -20.48 9.27 -14.72
CA SER A 60 -19.80 10.42 -14.13
C SER A 60 -20.46 10.97 -12.84
N THR A 61 -20.67 10.15 -11.81
CA THR A 61 -21.38 10.60 -10.59
C THR A 61 -20.70 10.41 -9.23
N ASN A 62 -19.59 9.68 -9.12
CA ASN A 62 -18.89 9.54 -7.83
C ASN A 62 -17.41 9.89 -7.96
N SER A 63 -17.09 11.18 -8.11
CA SER A 63 -15.71 11.64 -7.99
C SER A 63 -15.26 11.54 -6.54
N ILE A 64 -14.16 10.83 -6.29
CA ILE A 64 -13.57 10.72 -4.95
C ILE A 64 -12.67 11.94 -4.70
N ASP A 65 -12.69 12.45 -3.47
CA ASP A 65 -11.83 13.57 -3.07
C ASP A 65 -10.46 13.05 -2.60
N LEU A 66 -9.39 13.64 -3.12
CA LEU A 66 -8.02 13.39 -2.66
C LEU A 66 -7.85 13.75 -1.18
N GLY A 67 -8.72 14.61 -0.64
CA GLY A 67 -8.82 14.90 0.79
C GLY A 67 -8.90 13.65 1.66
N GLN A 68 -9.61 12.60 1.23
CA GLN A 68 -9.73 11.36 2.03
C GLN A 68 -8.38 10.66 2.26
N LEU A 69 -7.49 10.67 1.25
CA LEU A 69 -6.15 10.10 1.38
C LEU A 69 -5.27 10.97 2.27
N ILE A 70 -5.39 12.29 2.16
CA ILE A 70 -4.66 13.25 2.98
C ILE A 70 -5.06 13.09 4.44
N ASP A 71 -6.36 13.09 4.74
CA ASP A 71 -6.90 12.95 6.09
C ASP A 71 -6.47 11.60 6.72
N TYR A 72 -6.45 10.52 5.92
CA TYR A 72 -5.93 9.22 6.35
C TYR A 72 -4.46 9.29 6.75
N LEU A 73 -3.58 9.84 5.89
CA LEU A 73 -2.15 9.93 6.18
C LEU A 73 -1.84 10.87 7.34
N GLU A 74 -2.61 11.94 7.51
CA GLU A 74 -2.50 12.85 8.64
C GLU A 74 -2.93 12.17 9.94
N ALA A 75 -4.04 11.42 9.95
CA ALA A 75 -4.43 10.63 11.11
C ALA A 75 -3.36 9.60 11.48
N GLU A 76 -2.77 8.91 10.50
CA GLU A 76 -1.67 7.97 10.74
C GLU A 76 -0.42 8.64 11.35
N LEU A 77 -0.15 9.91 11.04
CA LEU A 77 0.92 10.70 11.67
C LEU A 77 0.58 11.13 13.09
N TYR A 78 -0.61 11.71 13.29
CA TYR A 78 -1.02 12.30 14.56
C TYR A 78 -1.43 11.26 15.60
N ASP A 79 -2.29 10.30 15.24
CA ASP A 79 -2.84 9.33 16.19
C ASP A 79 -1.79 8.32 16.69
N LYS A 80 -0.67 8.20 15.96
CA LYS A 80 0.42 7.28 16.31
C LYS A 80 1.64 7.97 16.89
N ASP A 81 1.59 9.28 17.14
CA ASP A 81 2.71 10.08 17.66
C ASP A 81 4.00 9.80 16.87
N LEU A 82 3.89 9.69 15.53
CA LEU A 82 4.99 9.22 14.68
C LEU A 82 6.22 10.13 14.81
N LYS A 83 5.97 11.43 14.99
CA LYS A 83 7.00 12.44 15.18
C LYS A 83 7.76 12.24 16.49
N GLU A 84 7.05 12.17 17.63
CA GLU A 84 7.68 11.97 18.93
C GLU A 84 8.48 10.67 18.97
N ARG A 85 7.99 9.61 18.30
CA ARG A 85 8.68 8.33 18.20
C ARG A 85 9.92 8.40 17.31
N ALA A 86 9.86 9.10 16.19
CA ALA A 86 11.02 9.33 15.32
C ALA A 86 12.10 10.13 16.05
N GLU A 87 11.73 11.20 16.76
CA GLU A 87 12.65 12.02 17.56
C GLU A 87 13.29 11.20 18.71
N ALA A 88 12.49 10.41 19.43
CA ALA A 88 13.00 9.53 20.49
C ALA A 88 13.93 8.43 19.96
N TYR A 89 13.64 7.89 18.77
CA TYR A 89 14.51 6.92 18.09
C TYR A 89 15.85 7.56 17.72
N GLU A 90 15.82 8.75 17.11
CA GLU A 90 17.04 9.47 16.71
C GLU A 90 17.90 9.83 17.94
N ASP A 91 17.29 10.32 19.03
CA ASP A 91 18.00 10.62 20.28
C ASP A 91 18.65 9.36 20.86
N ALA A 92 17.97 8.22 20.84
CA ALA A 92 18.51 6.96 21.35
C ALA A 92 19.71 6.47 20.52
N VAL A 93 19.59 6.51 19.19
CA VAL A 93 20.69 6.17 18.27
C VAL A 93 21.89 7.09 18.48
N ARG A 94 21.66 8.41 18.61
CA ARG A 94 22.71 9.41 18.80
C ARG A 94 23.41 9.31 20.16
N SER A 95 22.63 9.05 21.21
CA SER A 95 23.14 8.96 22.59
C SER A 95 23.69 7.59 22.96
N GLY A 96 23.60 6.60 22.06
CA GLY A 96 23.98 5.21 22.33
C GLY A 96 23.16 4.55 23.44
N ARG A 97 21.98 5.10 23.75
CA ARG A 97 21.05 4.55 24.73
C ARG A 97 20.32 3.36 24.11
N ALA A 98 19.76 2.50 24.97
CA ALA A 98 18.86 1.46 24.51
C ALA A 98 17.72 2.12 23.71
N ILE A 99 17.51 1.63 22.48
CA ILE A 99 16.42 2.11 21.63
C ILE A 99 15.12 1.87 22.40
N PRO A 100 14.34 2.92 22.67
CA PRO A 100 13.12 2.79 23.44
C PRO A 100 12.22 1.71 22.82
N GLU A 101 11.62 0.90 23.68
CA GLU A 101 10.68 -0.18 23.36
C GLU A 101 9.31 0.38 22.88
N PHE A 102 9.34 1.45 22.07
CA PHE A 102 8.18 2.17 21.51
C PHE A 102 8.01 1.93 20.01
N THR A 103 8.69 0.91 19.47
CA THR A 103 8.64 0.55 18.05
C THR A 103 7.28 -0.04 17.73
N LEU A 104 6.37 0.81 17.24
CA LEU A 104 5.11 0.47 16.58
C LEU A 104 4.64 -0.97 16.85
N TYR A 105 3.97 -1.22 17.98
CA TYR A 105 3.35 -2.53 18.22
C TYR A 105 2.25 -2.75 17.19
N SER A 106 2.61 -3.40 16.09
CA SER A 106 1.68 -3.84 15.08
C SER A 106 1.95 -5.32 14.84
N TYR A 107 0.88 -6.12 14.78
CA TYR A 107 0.94 -7.53 14.39
C TYR A 107 1.89 -8.42 15.22
N GLN A 108 2.11 -8.10 16.51
CA GLN A 108 3.01 -8.85 17.40
C GLN A 108 4.48 -8.86 16.93
N LEU A 109 4.87 -7.85 16.14
CA LEU A 109 6.24 -7.64 15.69
C LEU A 109 6.91 -6.52 16.50
N GLU A 110 8.23 -6.54 16.56
CA GLU A 110 9.05 -5.56 17.27
C GLU A 110 10.13 -4.98 16.34
N GLY A 111 10.65 -3.81 16.70
CA GLY A 111 11.79 -3.20 16.00
C GLY A 111 11.49 -2.87 14.52
N GLN A 112 12.48 -3.14 13.66
CA GLN A 112 12.38 -2.89 12.23
C GLN A 112 11.28 -3.71 11.55
N ALA A 113 10.99 -4.93 12.03
CA ALA A 113 9.95 -5.77 11.42
C ALA A 113 8.55 -5.17 11.62
N ALA A 114 8.31 -4.55 12.78
CA ALA A 114 7.05 -3.87 13.06
C ALA A 114 6.89 -2.60 12.23
N LEU A 115 7.99 -1.86 12.03
CA LEU A 115 8.03 -0.72 11.12
C LEU A 115 7.77 -1.15 9.67
N ASP A 116 8.45 -2.19 9.18
CA ASP A 116 8.26 -2.70 7.82
C ASP A 116 6.80 -3.11 7.58
N ALA A 117 6.19 -3.82 8.55
CA ALA A 117 4.78 -4.20 8.47
C ALA A 117 3.87 -2.97 8.40
N TYR A 118 4.18 -1.93 9.18
CA TYR A 118 3.43 -0.69 9.18
C TYR A 118 3.59 0.09 7.87
N VAL A 119 4.81 0.26 7.35
CA VAL A 119 5.06 0.87 6.04
C VAL A 119 4.31 0.12 4.94
N SER A 120 4.31 -1.22 4.98
CA SER A 120 3.58 -2.04 4.01
C SER A 120 2.07 -1.75 3.99
N GLN A 121 1.46 -1.48 5.15
CA GLN A 121 0.05 -1.08 5.22
C GLN A 121 -0.19 0.29 4.62
N ILE A 122 0.66 1.27 4.94
CA ILE A 122 0.56 2.62 4.39
C ILE A 122 0.71 2.57 2.87
N VAL A 123 1.72 1.87 2.36
CA VAL A 123 1.94 1.70 0.91
C VAL A 123 0.74 1.01 0.26
N ALA A 124 0.18 -0.04 0.87
CA ALA A 124 -1.01 -0.70 0.34
C ALA A 124 -2.21 0.25 0.28
N ALA A 125 -2.50 0.97 1.36
CA ALA A 125 -3.60 1.93 1.43
C ALA A 125 -3.47 3.03 0.38
N VAL A 126 -2.26 3.58 0.23
CA VAL A 126 -1.97 4.62 -0.75
C VAL A 126 -2.05 4.09 -2.18
N ARG A 127 -1.49 2.90 -2.46
CA ARG A 127 -1.50 2.27 -3.80
C ARG A 127 -2.92 1.92 -4.26
N ASP A 128 -3.71 1.38 -3.36
CA ASP A 128 -5.06 0.91 -3.64
C ASP A 128 -6.09 2.05 -3.64
N PHE A 129 -5.67 3.27 -3.30
CA PHE A 129 -6.49 4.46 -3.42
C PHE A 129 -6.99 4.64 -4.87
N PRO A 130 -8.28 4.93 -5.09
CA PRO A 130 -8.89 4.95 -6.41
C PRO A 130 -8.58 6.24 -7.19
N PHE A 131 -7.30 6.50 -7.49
CA PHE A 131 -6.83 7.72 -8.17
C PHE A 131 -7.56 8.01 -9.49
N LEU A 132 -8.00 6.97 -10.21
CA LEU A 132 -8.68 7.15 -11.51
C LEU A 132 -10.09 7.72 -11.39
N GLN A 133 -10.65 7.75 -10.17
CA GLN A 133 -11.97 8.31 -9.86
C GLN A 133 -11.88 9.74 -9.30
N LEU A 134 -10.69 10.37 -9.31
CA LEU A 134 -10.54 11.77 -8.91
C LEU A 134 -11.27 12.71 -9.90
N ALA A 135 -11.61 13.92 -9.44
CA ALA A 135 -12.32 14.92 -10.23
C ALA A 135 -11.60 15.30 -11.56
N GLY A 136 -10.27 15.24 -11.60
CA GLY A 136 -9.47 15.45 -12.83
C GLY A 136 -9.43 14.23 -13.78
N GLY A 137 -10.17 13.17 -13.46
CA GLY A 137 -10.26 11.94 -14.24
C GLY A 137 -8.97 11.12 -14.26
N ARG A 138 -8.93 10.16 -15.19
CA ARG A 138 -7.84 9.15 -15.29
C ARG A 138 -6.45 9.77 -15.45
N ALA A 139 -6.31 10.83 -16.26
CA ALA A 139 -5.02 11.44 -16.55
C ALA A 139 -4.42 12.09 -15.30
N ALA A 140 -5.22 12.88 -14.59
CA ALA A 140 -4.78 13.55 -13.37
C ALA A 140 -4.54 12.55 -12.23
N GLY A 141 -5.37 11.51 -12.13
CA GLY A 141 -5.16 10.40 -11.19
C GLY A 141 -3.87 9.62 -11.43
N SER A 142 -3.58 9.30 -12.70
CA SER A 142 -2.33 8.59 -13.04
C SER A 142 -1.12 9.47 -12.78
N TRP A 143 -1.19 10.76 -13.09
CA TRP A 143 -0.13 11.72 -12.75
C TRP A 143 0.14 11.78 -11.24
N ILE A 144 -0.89 11.90 -10.39
CA ILE A 144 -0.69 11.89 -8.94
C ILE A 144 -0.03 10.59 -8.48
N ARG A 145 -0.54 9.44 -8.92
CA ARG A 145 0.00 8.15 -8.49
C ARG A 145 1.44 7.93 -8.96
N ASP A 146 1.69 8.12 -10.25
CA ASP A 146 2.91 7.68 -10.91
C ASP A 146 4.04 8.73 -10.82
N GLU A 147 3.71 10.02 -10.81
CA GLU A 147 4.70 11.12 -10.83
C GLU A 147 4.89 11.80 -9.46
N LEU A 148 3.92 11.67 -8.54
CA LEU A 148 3.94 12.36 -7.25
C LEU A 148 4.10 11.38 -6.08
N VAL A 149 3.34 10.29 -6.07
CA VAL A 149 3.29 9.33 -4.97
C VAL A 149 4.33 8.22 -5.11
N ALA A 150 4.37 7.48 -6.22
CA ALA A 150 5.29 6.37 -6.37
C ALA A 150 6.77 6.77 -6.17
N PRO A 151 7.25 7.92 -6.71
CA PRO A 151 8.67 8.27 -6.61
C PRO A 151 9.16 8.59 -5.20
N VAL A 152 8.28 8.95 -4.24
CA VAL A 152 8.75 9.17 -2.85
C VAL A 152 9.14 7.87 -2.15
N PHE A 153 8.72 6.71 -2.67
CA PHE A 153 9.09 5.41 -2.12
C PHE A 153 10.35 4.80 -2.75
N ASP A 154 10.84 5.37 -3.84
CA ASP A 154 11.98 4.83 -4.59
C ASP A 154 13.23 4.65 -3.73
N GLY A 155 13.94 3.55 -3.94
CA GLY A 155 15.15 3.19 -3.18
C GLY A 155 14.89 2.46 -1.86
N HIS A 156 13.69 2.58 -1.30
CA HIS A 156 13.29 1.97 -0.02
C HIS A 156 12.14 0.97 -0.16
N TRP A 157 11.18 1.24 -1.05
CA TRP A 157 10.00 0.40 -1.22
C TRP A 157 9.50 0.42 -2.66
N ASP A 158 9.27 -0.77 -3.24
CA ASP A 158 8.61 -0.92 -4.52
C ASP A 158 7.12 -0.64 -4.31
N PHE A 159 6.68 0.55 -4.72
CA PHE A 159 5.32 1.03 -4.53
C PHE A 159 4.27 0.11 -5.18
N TYR A 160 4.53 -0.41 -6.38
CA TYR A 160 3.54 -1.17 -7.13
C TYR A 160 3.42 -2.60 -6.62
N SER A 161 4.56 -3.25 -6.34
CA SER A 161 4.54 -4.61 -5.79
C SER A 161 4.35 -4.65 -4.26
N ASN A 162 4.36 -3.49 -3.60
CA ASN A 162 4.35 -3.34 -2.14
C ASN A 162 5.45 -4.21 -1.49
N ARG A 163 6.67 -4.13 -2.03
CA ARG A 163 7.79 -4.94 -1.56
C ARG A 163 8.92 -4.03 -1.09
N LYS A 164 9.42 -4.31 0.11
CA LYS A 164 10.63 -3.69 0.65
C LYS A 164 11.82 -3.85 -0.31
N ILE A 165 12.54 -2.75 -0.57
CA ILE A 165 13.80 -2.74 -1.32
C ILE A 165 14.93 -2.44 -0.32
N ASN A 166 16.06 -3.15 -0.43
CA ASN A 166 17.21 -2.99 0.46
C ASN A 166 16.80 -3.11 1.96
N ASN A 167 17.16 -2.09 2.76
CA ASN A 167 16.86 -2.03 4.19
C ASN A 167 15.52 -1.37 4.51
N GLY A 168 14.75 -0.93 3.50
CA GLY A 168 13.48 -0.23 3.73
C GLY A 168 13.70 1.16 4.30
N PHE A 169 12.71 1.66 5.03
CA PHE A 169 12.82 2.91 5.78
C PHE A 169 13.22 2.63 7.21
N ASP A 170 14.07 3.49 7.78
CA ASP A 170 14.03 3.69 9.22
C ASP A 170 12.84 4.60 9.62
N LEU A 171 12.57 4.69 10.93
CA LEU A 171 11.40 5.41 11.42
C LEU A 171 11.46 6.92 11.09
N ASN A 172 12.66 7.49 11.12
CA ASN A 172 12.86 8.91 10.85
C ASN A 172 12.74 9.20 9.36
N GLU A 173 13.35 8.39 8.50
CA GLU A 173 13.20 8.47 7.05
C GLU A 173 11.73 8.35 6.64
N PHE A 174 10.98 7.44 7.26
CA PHE A 174 9.55 7.28 6.97
C PHE A 174 8.72 8.48 7.43
N TYR A 175 9.00 9.02 8.61
CA TYR A 175 8.38 10.26 9.07
C TYR A 175 8.69 11.43 8.13
N LEU A 176 9.97 11.59 7.73
CA LEU A 176 10.41 12.62 6.80
C LEU A 176 9.82 12.45 5.39
N LEU A 177 9.48 11.22 5.00
CA LEU A 177 8.75 10.95 3.78
C LEU A 177 7.35 11.57 3.82
N LEU A 178 6.63 11.37 4.91
CA LEU A 178 5.23 11.79 5.05
C LEU A 178 5.11 13.31 5.26
N ASP A 179 5.86 13.87 6.22
CA ASP A 179 5.73 15.28 6.66
C ASP A 179 7.06 16.08 6.67
N GLY A 180 8.20 15.45 6.36
CA GLY A 180 9.51 16.10 6.27
C GLY A 180 9.94 16.47 4.84
N GLU A 181 11.22 16.31 4.48
CA GLU A 181 11.80 16.84 3.23
C GLU A 181 11.11 16.38 1.93
N ASN A 182 10.57 15.16 1.92
CA ASN A 182 9.88 14.63 0.75
C ASN A 182 8.41 15.08 0.69
N MET A 183 7.84 15.54 1.81
CA MET A 183 6.54 16.19 1.95
C MET A 183 5.38 15.51 1.18
N LEU A 184 5.22 14.18 1.24
CA LEU A 184 4.15 13.50 0.50
C LEU A 184 2.79 14.15 0.76
N ILE A 185 2.47 14.46 2.01
CA ILE A 185 1.20 15.12 2.38
C ILE A 185 1.08 16.51 1.76
N GLN A 186 2.14 17.33 1.76
CA GLN A 186 2.07 18.66 1.14
C GLN A 186 1.98 18.57 -0.39
N ARG A 187 2.66 17.60 -1.01
CA ARG A 187 2.53 17.35 -2.45
C ARG A 187 1.10 16.97 -2.81
N LEU A 188 0.46 16.10 -2.01
CA LEU A 188 -0.95 15.74 -2.19
C LEU A 188 -1.89 16.93 -1.98
N ARG A 189 -1.64 17.77 -0.96
CA ARG A 189 -2.39 19.02 -0.74
C ARG A 189 -2.26 19.99 -1.92
N TYR A 190 -1.05 20.12 -2.49
CA TYR A 190 -0.83 20.92 -3.69
C TYR A 190 -1.60 20.36 -4.88
N ALA A 191 -1.48 19.07 -5.15
CA ALA A 191 -2.21 18.39 -6.22
C ALA A 191 -3.73 18.56 -6.08
N ARG A 192 -4.28 18.43 -4.86
CA ARG A 192 -5.70 18.66 -4.58
C ARG A 192 -6.14 20.07 -4.98
N LYS A 193 -5.35 21.10 -4.66
CA LYS A 193 -5.64 22.48 -5.08
C LYS A 193 -5.61 22.62 -6.60
N THR A 194 -4.63 22.02 -7.28
CA THR A 194 -4.53 22.04 -8.74
C THR A 194 -5.71 21.36 -9.43
N LEU A 195 -6.26 20.30 -8.83
CA LEU A 195 -7.45 19.62 -9.37
C LEU A 195 -8.76 20.40 -9.20
N GLN A 196 -8.78 21.43 -8.34
CA GLN A 196 -9.96 22.25 -8.04
C GLN A 196 -9.98 23.58 -8.80
N MET A 197 -8.91 23.91 -9.52
CA MET A 197 -8.82 25.09 -10.40
C MET A 197 -9.25 24.75 -11.82
#